data_AF-A0A956KJ70-F1
#
_entry.id   AF-A0A956KJ70-F1
#
_cell.length_a   1.000
_cell.length_b   1.000
_cell.length_c   1.000
_cell.angle_alpha   90.00
_cell.angle_beta   90.00
_cell.angle_gamma   90.00
#
_symmetry.space_group_name_H-M   'P 1'
#
loop_
_entity.id
_entity.type
_entity.pdbx_description
1 polymer ?
#
loop_
_entity_poly.entity_id
_entity_poly.type
_entity_poly.pdbx_seq_one_letter_code
_entity_poly.pdbx_strand_id
1 'polypeptide(L)'
;MTGTIDDYLLGLAEGVEKAQRQLSQVSLELNAGDAPIMYQIPRVDFELKLSLEMVTADDGMSAKLQFRPASGGGGSRQTTTEASSTLRGSLVAVPRLGGKPRPVLRTTLRRIDPKTWRWQIRVEAATAAGEALAGVNIQFNVDREKSRELTEKLASLPEETSLALSSNTRFSAGVATTDSRGVASVTLEADMGEPKGSYIAAVIDALGETETVIFRLD
;
A
#
# COMPACT_ATOMS: atom_id res chain seq x y z
N MET A 1 21.44 -18.63 24.11
CA MET A 1 20.10 -18.34 23.58
C MET A 1 19.48 -19.66 23.15
N THR A 2 18.37 -20.04 23.77
CA THR A 2 17.68 -21.32 23.53
C THR A 2 16.36 -20.99 22.84
N GLY A 3 16.35 -21.01 21.51
CA GLY A 3 15.18 -20.70 20.69
C GLY A 3 14.57 -21.95 20.07
N THR A 4 13.27 -21.91 19.83
CA THR A 4 12.57 -22.87 18.97
C THR A 4 12.97 -22.64 17.51
N ILE A 5 12.69 -23.59 16.62
CA ILE A 5 13.02 -23.45 15.19
C ILE A 5 12.35 -22.23 14.55
N ASP A 6 11.16 -21.87 15.04
CA ASP A 6 10.39 -20.71 14.60
C ASP A 6 11.11 -19.41 14.94
N ASP A 7 11.73 -19.31 16.12
CA ASP A 7 12.50 -18.14 16.54
C ASP A 7 13.74 -17.92 15.63
N TYR A 8 14.34 -19.00 15.15
CA TYR A 8 15.47 -18.92 14.21
C TYR A 8 15.03 -18.49 12.80
N LEU A 9 13.91 -19.00 12.30
CA LEU A 9 13.36 -18.58 11.01
C LEU A 9 12.90 -17.12 11.04
N LEU A 10 12.32 -16.69 12.16
CA LEU A 10 11.94 -15.29 12.38
C LEU A 10 13.18 -14.39 12.40
N GLY A 11 14.24 -14.78 13.13
CA GLY A 11 15.50 -14.04 13.16
C GLY A 11 16.18 -13.95 11.79
N LEU A 12 16.07 -14.99 10.96
CA LEU A 12 16.54 -14.94 9.56
C LEU A 12 15.73 -13.95 8.72
N ALA A 13 14.41 -13.95 8.83
CA ALA A 13 13.55 -13.01 8.11
C ALA A 13 13.85 -11.55 8.50
N GLU A 14 13.99 -11.26 9.78
CA GLU A 14 14.38 -9.95 10.30
C GLU A 14 15.78 -9.52 9.81
N GLY A 15 16.73 -10.47 9.76
CA GLY A 15 18.07 -10.25 9.24
C GLY A 15 18.07 -9.87 7.76
N VAL A 16 17.27 -10.56 6.94
CA VAL A 16 17.09 -10.24 5.51
C VAL A 16 16.42 -8.88 5.33
N GLU A 17 15.41 -8.56 6.13
CA GLU A 17 14.75 -7.24 6.09
C GLU A 17 15.72 -6.11 6.48
N LYS A 18 16.56 -6.33 7.50
CA LYS A 18 17.60 -5.37 7.89
C LYS A 18 18.63 -5.17 6.79
N ALA A 19 19.07 -6.24 6.13
CA ALA A 19 20.00 -6.17 5.00
C ALA A 19 19.39 -5.38 3.83
N GLN A 20 18.11 -5.61 3.50
CA GLN A 20 17.38 -4.84 2.48
C GLN A 20 17.31 -3.35 2.82
N ARG A 21 17.02 -3.01 4.07
CA ARG A 21 17.01 -1.61 4.53
C ARG A 21 18.38 -0.96 4.35
N GLN A 22 19.46 -1.65 4.69
CA GLN A 22 20.81 -1.14 4.48
C GLN A 22 21.15 -0.97 2.99
N LEU A 23 20.78 -1.92 2.13
CA LEU A 23 20.99 -1.83 0.69
C LEU A 23 20.19 -0.69 0.05
N SER A 24 18.96 -0.45 0.50
CA SER A 24 18.13 0.68 0.02
C SER A 24 18.71 2.06 0.36
N GLN A 25 19.49 2.15 1.44
CA GLN A 25 20.18 3.39 1.83
C GLN A 25 21.40 3.68 0.96
N VAL A 26 21.99 2.65 0.33
CA VAL A 26 23.03 2.80 -0.69
C VAL A 26 22.36 3.04 -2.06
N SER A 27 21.55 4.10 -2.13
CA SER A 27 21.06 4.61 -3.40
C SER A 27 22.22 5.34 -4.07
N LEU A 28 22.78 4.75 -5.13
CA LEU A 28 23.81 5.40 -5.93
C LEU A 28 23.12 6.34 -6.92
N GLU A 29 23.17 7.64 -6.66
CA GLU A 29 22.87 8.65 -7.68
C GLU A 29 24.05 8.69 -8.66
N LEU A 30 23.94 7.92 -9.74
CA LEU A 30 24.99 7.83 -10.76
C LEU A 30 25.09 9.11 -11.60
N ASN A 31 23.98 9.86 -11.80
CA ASN A 31 23.94 11.17 -12.45
C ASN A 31 22.71 11.97 -11.98
N ALA A 32 22.80 13.30 -12.01
CA ALA A 32 21.67 14.17 -11.75
C ALA A 32 20.58 14.00 -12.81
N GLY A 33 19.48 13.33 -12.44
CA GLY A 33 18.31 13.13 -13.31
C GLY A 33 17.94 11.66 -13.56
N ASP A 34 18.80 10.71 -13.20
CA ASP A 34 18.48 9.27 -13.32
C ASP A 34 17.68 8.78 -12.11
N ALA A 35 16.74 7.87 -12.35
CA ALA A 35 15.98 7.21 -11.30
C ALA A 35 16.94 6.43 -10.37
N PRO A 36 16.79 6.53 -9.03
CA PRO A 36 17.69 5.87 -8.11
C PRO A 36 17.65 4.35 -8.31
N ILE A 37 18.82 3.75 -8.52
CA ILE A 37 18.95 2.29 -8.63
C ILE A 37 18.79 1.70 -7.24
N MET A 38 17.62 1.11 -6.97
CA MET A 38 17.36 0.39 -5.73
C MET A 38 17.77 -1.08 -5.87
N TYR A 39 18.68 -1.54 -5.00
CA TYR A 39 19.00 -2.97 -4.89
C TYR A 39 17.95 -3.69 -4.05
N GLN A 40 17.30 -4.70 -4.63
CA GLN A 40 16.39 -5.59 -3.93
C GLN A 40 16.93 -7.01 -3.97
N ILE A 41 17.07 -7.67 -2.81
CA ILE A 41 17.39 -9.11 -2.73
C ILE A 41 16.15 -9.91 -3.18
N PRO A 42 16.18 -10.60 -4.34
CA PRO A 42 15.02 -11.31 -4.88
C PRO A 42 14.83 -12.68 -4.22
N ARG A 43 15.93 -13.32 -3.80
CA ARG A 43 15.95 -14.67 -3.24
C ARG A 43 17.15 -14.86 -2.31
N VAL A 44 16.93 -15.52 -1.18
CA VAL A 44 17.97 -15.95 -0.25
C VAL A 44 17.80 -17.45 0.00
N ASP A 45 18.77 -18.25 -0.44
CA ASP A 45 18.83 -19.67 -0.11
C ASP A 45 19.63 -19.86 1.19
N PHE A 46 19.15 -20.73 2.08
CA PHE A 46 19.81 -21.01 3.34
C PHE A 46 19.89 -22.51 3.63
N GLU A 47 20.96 -22.91 4.31
CA GLU A 47 21.17 -24.24 4.89
C GLU A 47 21.49 -24.09 6.38
N LEU A 48 20.68 -24.73 7.22
CA LEU A 48 20.82 -24.72 8.67
C LEU A 48 21.17 -26.12 9.16
N LYS A 49 22.28 -26.25 9.89
CA LYS A 49 22.68 -27.49 10.57
C LYS A 49 22.37 -27.38 12.05
N LEU A 50 21.43 -28.18 12.53
CA LEU A 50 20.95 -28.20 13.90
C LEU A 50 21.48 -29.46 14.60
N SER A 51 21.99 -29.30 15.82
CA SER A 51 22.26 -30.40 16.74
C SER A 51 21.16 -30.46 17.80
N LEU A 52 20.64 -31.65 18.05
CA LEU A 52 19.66 -31.91 19.11
C LEU A 52 20.38 -32.29 20.40
N GLU A 53 20.17 -31.50 21.45
CA GLU A 53 20.60 -31.82 22.81
C GLU A 53 19.37 -32.10 23.67
N MET A 54 19.30 -33.32 24.24
CA MET A 54 18.23 -33.68 25.16
C MET A 54 18.62 -33.21 26.56
N VAL A 55 17.90 -32.24 27.09
CA VAL A 55 18.08 -31.79 28.48
C VAL A 55 17.02 -32.47 29.34
N THR A 56 17.46 -33.40 30.19
CA THR A 56 16.63 -34.01 31.22
C THR A 56 16.53 -33.05 32.40
N ALA A 57 15.31 -32.65 32.78
CA ALA A 57 15.09 -31.92 34.02
C ALA A 57 15.26 -32.87 35.23
N ASP A 58 15.81 -32.38 36.34
CA ASP A 58 16.16 -33.13 37.56
C ASP A 58 15.01 -33.91 38.23
N ASP A 59 13.77 -33.74 37.76
CA ASP A 59 12.57 -34.38 38.31
C ASP A 59 12.09 -35.61 37.51
N GLY A 60 12.92 -36.14 36.61
CA GLY A 60 12.74 -37.46 35.95
C GLY A 60 11.53 -37.63 35.00
N MET A 61 10.55 -36.73 35.02
CA MET A 61 9.28 -36.85 34.27
C MET A 61 9.15 -35.92 33.06
N SER A 62 10.12 -35.04 32.76
CA SER A 62 10.06 -34.24 31.53
C SER A 62 11.43 -34.10 30.86
N ALA A 63 11.53 -34.66 29.64
CA ALA A 63 12.64 -34.42 28.73
C ALA A 63 12.21 -33.32 27.74
N LYS A 64 12.95 -32.22 27.66
CA LYS A 64 12.75 -31.19 26.63
C LYS A 64 13.83 -31.35 25.56
N LEU A 65 13.40 -31.46 24.30
CA LEU A 65 14.30 -31.44 23.16
C LEU A 65 14.72 -29.99 22.89
N GLN A 66 16.01 -29.71 22.97
CA GLN A 66 16.55 -28.37 22.74
C GLN A 66 17.41 -28.36 21.48
N PHE A 67 17.12 -27.41 20.58
CA PHE A 67 17.88 -27.22 19.36
C PHE A 67 19.03 -26.24 19.61
N ARG A 68 20.24 -26.60 19.16
CA ARG A 68 21.39 -25.71 19.15
C ARG A 68 22.04 -25.67 17.76
N PRO A 69 22.52 -24.49 17.30
CA PRO A 69 23.34 -24.42 16.10
C PRO A 69 24.60 -25.24 16.30
N ALA A 70 24.95 -26.09 15.32
CA ALA A 70 26.18 -26.87 15.40
C ALA A 70 27.41 -25.94 15.27
N SER A 71 28.07 -25.63 16.38
CA SER A 71 29.35 -24.93 16.37
C SER A 71 30.42 -25.87 15.82
N GLY A 72 31.07 -25.47 14.72
CA GLY A 72 32.22 -26.21 14.20
C GLY A 72 33.37 -26.20 15.21
N GLY A 73 33.71 -27.37 15.76
CA GLY A 73 35.00 -27.61 16.41
C GLY A 73 34.95 -28.11 17.86
N GLY A 74 35.23 -29.40 18.03
CA GLY A 74 36.17 -29.91 19.03
C GLY A 74 35.76 -29.98 20.50
N GLY A 75 35.19 -31.14 20.90
CA GLY A 75 35.52 -31.80 22.17
C GLY A 75 34.58 -31.60 23.35
N SER A 76 33.75 -32.61 23.63
CA SER A 76 33.69 -33.31 24.93
C SER A 76 32.67 -34.45 24.83
N ARG A 77 33.09 -35.65 25.25
CA ARG A 77 32.34 -36.90 25.14
C ARG A 77 31.45 -37.05 26.38
N GLN A 78 30.19 -36.64 26.27
CA GLN A 78 29.11 -37.09 27.15
C GLN A 78 28.09 -37.83 26.30
N THR A 79 27.55 -38.93 26.81
CA THR A 79 26.61 -39.82 26.12
C THR A 79 25.26 -39.14 25.95
N THR A 80 25.17 -38.25 24.96
CA THR A 80 23.93 -37.67 24.45
C THR A 80 23.65 -38.32 23.10
N THR A 81 22.41 -38.73 22.87
CA THR A 81 21.96 -39.21 21.55
C THR A 81 21.91 -37.99 20.63
N GLU A 82 23.04 -37.66 19.99
CA GLU A 82 23.13 -36.56 19.04
C GLU A 82 22.36 -36.93 17.76
N ALA A 83 21.21 -36.29 17.55
CA ALA A 83 20.57 -36.26 16.25
C ALA A 83 20.96 -34.95 15.56
N SER A 84 21.43 -35.03 14.31
CA SER A 84 21.72 -33.86 13.49
C SER A 84 20.65 -33.70 12.41
N SER A 85 20.15 -32.48 12.23
CA SER A 85 19.15 -32.16 11.22
C SER A 85 19.66 -31.04 10.32
N THR A 86 19.53 -31.23 9.00
CA THR A 86 19.88 -30.19 8.01
C THR A 86 18.59 -29.66 7.39
N LEU A 87 18.28 -28.39 7.65
CA LEU A 87 17.11 -27.73 7.09
C LEU A 87 17.54 -26.79 5.96
N ARG A 88 16.99 -26.99 4.77
CA ARG A 88 17.24 -26.14 3.60
C ARG A 88 15.97 -25.41 3.22
N GLY A 89 16.09 -24.14 2.86
CA GLY A 89 14.95 -23.33 2.47
C GLY A 89 15.36 -22.14 1.61
N SER A 90 14.37 -21.48 1.03
CA SER A 90 14.55 -20.27 0.25
C SER A 90 13.54 -19.21 0.68
N LEU A 91 14.02 -18.02 1.02
CA LEU A 91 13.18 -16.83 1.18
C LEU A 91 13.10 -16.14 -0.19
N VAL A 92 11.88 -15.92 -0.70
CA VAL A 92 11.65 -15.28 -2.01
C VAL A 92 10.85 -14.01 -1.79
N ALA A 93 11.33 -12.89 -2.33
CA ALA A 93 10.59 -11.63 -2.29
C ALA A 93 9.45 -11.69 -3.31
N VAL A 94 8.20 -11.66 -2.84
CA VAL A 94 7.02 -11.55 -3.70
C VAL A 94 6.65 -10.06 -3.82
N PRO A 95 6.66 -9.46 -5.03
CA PRO A 95 6.25 -8.07 -5.20
C PRO A 95 4.79 -7.89 -4.75
N ARG A 96 4.47 -6.73 -4.16
CA ARG A 96 3.13 -6.42 -3.60
C ARG A 96 1.96 -6.59 -4.59
N LEU A 97 2.22 -6.61 -5.89
CA LEU A 97 1.24 -6.81 -6.97
C LEU A 97 1.55 -8.01 -7.87
N GLY A 98 2.35 -8.98 -7.41
CA GLY A 98 2.76 -10.13 -8.22
C GLY A 98 3.57 -9.73 -9.47
N GLY A 99 4.25 -8.59 -9.42
CA GLY A 99 5.00 -8.03 -10.55
C GLY A 99 4.17 -7.23 -11.54
N LYS A 100 2.84 -7.10 -11.35
CA LYS A 100 2.01 -6.26 -12.20
C LYS A 100 2.27 -4.77 -11.92
N PRO A 101 2.31 -3.92 -12.95
CA PRO A 101 2.50 -2.49 -12.74
C PRO A 101 1.32 -1.91 -11.94
N ARG A 102 1.65 -1.00 -11.02
CA ARG A 102 0.66 -0.35 -10.13
C ARG A 102 -0.42 0.35 -10.96
N PRO A 103 -1.71 0.29 -10.57
CA PRO A 103 -2.74 1.12 -11.20
C PRO A 103 -2.43 2.61 -10.97
N VAL A 104 -2.76 3.44 -11.94
CA VAL A 104 -2.62 4.89 -11.93
C VAL A 104 -3.95 5.45 -12.40
N LEU A 105 -4.52 6.34 -11.60
CA LEU A 105 -5.71 7.10 -11.95
C LEU A 105 -5.30 8.48 -12.44
N ARG A 106 -5.92 8.94 -13.52
CA ARG A 106 -5.80 10.31 -14.00
C ARG A 106 -7.17 10.92 -14.12
N THR A 107 -7.46 11.91 -13.28
CA THR A 107 -8.74 12.61 -13.33
C THR A 107 -8.64 13.90 -14.13
N THR A 108 -9.61 14.11 -15.01
CA THR A 108 -9.81 15.35 -15.76
C THR A 108 -11.20 15.89 -15.47
N LEU A 109 -11.26 17.19 -15.20
CA LEU A 109 -12.50 17.91 -14.90
C LEU A 109 -12.81 18.86 -16.05
N ARG A 110 -14.03 18.81 -16.57
CA ARG A 110 -14.52 19.73 -17.60
C ARG A 110 -15.88 20.31 -17.20
N ARG A 111 -15.99 21.64 -17.11
CA ARG A 111 -17.29 22.31 -16.90
C ARG A 111 -18.15 22.12 -18.16
N ILE A 112 -19.35 21.54 -18.00
CA ILE A 112 -20.29 21.31 -19.10
C ILE A 112 -21.10 22.58 -19.33
N ASP A 113 -21.69 23.10 -18.25
CA ASP A 113 -22.58 24.26 -18.30
C ASP A 113 -22.23 25.26 -17.19
N PRO A 114 -21.97 26.52 -17.53
CA PRO A 114 -21.65 27.54 -16.55
C PRO A 114 -22.87 27.97 -15.71
N LYS A 115 -24.08 27.88 -16.27
CA LYS A 115 -25.32 28.32 -15.61
C LYS A 115 -25.93 27.31 -14.63
N THR A 116 -25.68 26.03 -14.83
CA THR A 116 -26.31 24.94 -14.03
C THR A 116 -25.32 24.21 -13.15
N TRP A 117 -24.10 24.72 -12.98
CA TRP A 117 -23.06 24.11 -12.13
C TRP A 117 -22.93 22.59 -12.35
N ARG A 118 -22.72 22.21 -13.62
CA ARG A 118 -22.50 20.81 -14.01
C ARG A 118 -21.07 20.62 -14.50
N TRP A 119 -20.38 19.65 -13.94
CA TRP A 119 -19.03 19.26 -14.35
C TRP A 119 -19.00 17.80 -14.79
N GLN A 120 -18.31 17.54 -15.89
CA GLN A 120 -17.94 16.20 -16.30
C GLN A 120 -16.62 15.85 -15.62
N ILE A 121 -16.63 14.80 -14.81
CA ILE A 121 -15.42 14.17 -14.30
C ILE A 121 -15.15 12.97 -15.19
N ARG A 122 -13.98 12.97 -15.83
CA ARG A 122 -13.49 11.85 -16.62
C ARG A 122 -12.25 11.30 -15.95
N VAL A 123 -12.28 10.01 -15.64
CA VAL A 123 -11.19 9.29 -14.98
C VAL A 123 -10.65 8.26 -15.95
N GLU A 124 -9.34 8.27 -16.14
CA GLU A 124 -8.62 7.27 -16.92
C GLU A 124 -7.84 6.37 -15.96
N ALA A 125 -8.18 5.09 -15.95
CA ALA A 125 -7.49 4.06 -15.20
C ALA A 125 -6.52 3.33 -16.13
N ALA A 126 -5.23 3.39 -15.82
CA ALA A 126 -4.19 2.69 -16.53
C ALA A 126 -3.22 2.03 -15.56
N THR A 127 -2.40 1.10 -16.01
CA THR A 127 -1.25 0.63 -15.24
C THR A 127 -0.11 1.64 -15.35
N ALA A 128 0.88 1.56 -14.46
CA ALA A 128 2.11 2.34 -14.53
C ALA A 128 2.90 2.08 -15.83
N ALA A 129 2.63 0.97 -16.52
CA ALA A 129 3.17 0.65 -17.84
C ALA A 129 2.34 1.26 -19.00
N GLY A 130 1.26 1.99 -18.71
CA GLY A 130 0.40 2.64 -19.70
C GLY A 130 -0.71 1.76 -20.26
N GLU A 131 -0.89 0.53 -19.76
CA GLU A 131 -1.97 -0.36 -20.20
C GLU A 131 -3.31 0.10 -19.64
N ALA A 132 -4.32 0.25 -20.50
CA ALA A 132 -5.66 0.66 -20.08
C ALA A 132 -6.35 -0.42 -19.23
N LEU A 133 -6.93 -0.02 -18.11
CA LEU A 133 -7.65 -0.91 -17.19
C LEU A 133 -9.16 -0.86 -17.45
N ALA A 134 -9.63 -1.74 -18.32
CA ALA A 134 -11.06 -1.87 -18.67
C ALA A 134 -11.86 -2.67 -17.63
N GLY A 135 -13.15 -2.35 -17.47
CA GLY A 135 -14.06 -3.09 -16.56
C GLY A 135 -13.82 -2.82 -15.07
N VAL A 136 -13.06 -1.78 -14.72
CA VAL A 136 -12.76 -1.40 -13.34
C VAL A 136 -13.88 -0.51 -12.81
N ASN A 137 -14.37 -0.82 -11.62
CA ASN A 137 -15.32 0.03 -10.92
C ASN A 137 -14.59 1.18 -10.23
N ILE A 138 -14.90 2.40 -10.64
CA ILE A 138 -14.43 3.64 -10.05
C ILE A 138 -15.54 4.21 -9.18
N GLN A 139 -15.21 4.46 -7.91
CA GLN A 139 -16.12 5.04 -6.93
C GLN A 139 -15.94 6.55 -6.91
N PHE A 140 -17.05 7.26 -6.87
CA PHE A 140 -17.11 8.72 -6.82
C PHE A 140 -17.90 9.15 -5.59
N ASN A 141 -17.26 9.92 -4.74
CA ASN A 141 -17.89 10.45 -3.53
C ASN A 141 -17.60 11.94 -3.38
N VAL A 142 -18.53 12.65 -2.75
CA VAL A 142 -18.33 14.06 -2.37
C VAL A 142 -17.99 14.08 -0.89
N ASP A 143 -16.78 14.55 -0.57
CA ASP A 143 -16.33 14.71 0.81
C ASP A 143 -16.89 16.03 1.36
N ARG A 144 -18.05 15.93 2.00
CA ARG A 144 -18.78 17.10 2.54
C ARG A 144 -18.05 17.75 3.70
N GLU A 145 -17.35 16.96 4.52
CA GLU A 145 -16.62 17.49 5.67
C GLU A 145 -15.42 18.30 5.20
N LYS A 146 -14.61 17.73 4.31
CA LYS A 146 -13.45 18.42 3.74
C LYS A 146 -13.85 19.64 2.92
N SER A 147 -14.96 19.55 2.20
CA SER A 147 -15.50 20.69 1.46
C SER A 147 -15.96 21.83 2.37
N ARG A 148 -16.60 21.51 3.51
CA ARG A 148 -16.96 22.49 4.54
C ARG A 148 -15.71 23.17 5.11
N GLU A 149 -14.70 22.39 5.47
CA GLU A 149 -13.44 22.92 6.00
C GLU A 149 -12.71 23.82 4.99
N LEU A 150 -12.68 23.42 3.72
CA LEU A 150 -12.08 24.23 2.65
C LEU A 150 -12.86 25.51 2.42
N THR A 151 -14.19 25.44 2.44
CA THR A 151 -15.05 26.61 2.31
C THR A 151 -14.87 27.56 3.49
N GLU A 152 -14.82 27.05 4.72
CA GLU A 152 -14.57 27.85 5.92
C GLU A 152 -13.19 28.55 5.89
N LYS A 153 -12.15 27.85 5.44
CA LYS A 153 -10.77 28.37 5.46
C LYS A 153 -10.44 29.27 4.27
N LEU A 154 -11.00 28.99 3.09
CA LEU A 154 -10.56 29.59 1.82
C LEU A 154 -11.63 30.43 1.15
N ALA A 155 -12.92 30.21 1.46
CA ALA A 155 -13.97 31.00 0.84
C ALA A 155 -14.12 32.32 1.59
N SER A 156 -14.02 33.43 0.87
CA SER A 156 -14.36 34.76 1.37
C SER A 156 -15.88 34.96 1.35
N LEU A 157 -16.61 34.07 2.02
CA LEU A 157 -18.07 34.12 2.12
C LEU A 157 -18.50 34.99 3.32
N PRO A 158 -19.66 35.66 3.25
CA PRO A 158 -20.26 36.32 4.42
C PRO A 158 -20.50 35.33 5.56
N GLU A 159 -20.30 35.74 6.82
CA GLU A 159 -20.41 34.88 8.03
C GLU A 159 -21.77 34.17 8.19
N GLU A 160 -22.84 34.69 7.59
CA GLU A 160 -24.19 34.08 7.63
C GLU A 160 -24.43 33.01 6.56
N THR A 161 -23.42 32.72 5.73
CA THR A 161 -23.55 31.76 4.63
C THR A 161 -23.41 30.33 5.12
N SER A 162 -24.34 29.44 4.74
CA SER A 162 -24.19 28.02 5.02
C SER A 162 -22.91 27.47 4.40
N LEU A 163 -21.98 27.02 5.25
CA LEU A 163 -20.74 26.36 4.85
C LEU A 163 -20.93 24.88 4.52
N ALA A 164 -22.09 24.32 4.89
CA ALA A 164 -22.43 22.94 4.57
C ALA A 164 -22.99 22.84 3.15
N LEU A 165 -22.41 21.94 2.35
CA LEU A 165 -22.94 21.58 1.04
C LEU A 165 -24.35 21.01 1.15
N SER A 166 -25.20 21.41 0.20
CA SER A 166 -26.52 20.86 -0.02
C SER A 166 -26.44 19.36 -0.28
N SER A 167 -27.44 18.63 0.22
CA SER A 167 -27.61 17.20 -0.08
C SER A 167 -27.85 16.92 -1.57
N ASN A 168 -28.30 17.93 -2.31
CA ASN A 168 -28.52 17.84 -3.76
C ASN A 168 -27.21 17.95 -4.55
N THR A 169 -26.11 18.41 -3.94
CA THR A 169 -24.80 18.41 -4.58
C THR A 169 -24.25 16.98 -4.60
N ARG A 170 -24.29 16.33 -5.77
CA ARG A 170 -24.01 14.90 -5.92
C ARG A 170 -23.53 14.53 -7.32
N PHE A 171 -22.92 13.35 -7.41
CA PHE A 171 -22.64 12.70 -8.68
C PHE A 171 -23.90 12.06 -9.27
N SER A 172 -23.99 12.04 -10.59
CA SER A 172 -25.02 11.33 -11.36
C SER A 172 -24.98 9.82 -11.07
N ALA A 173 -23.80 9.29 -10.77
CA ALA A 173 -23.58 7.91 -10.33
C ALA A 173 -22.44 7.88 -9.30
N GLY A 174 -22.63 7.14 -8.20
CA GLY A 174 -21.58 6.94 -7.19
C GLY A 174 -20.54 5.89 -7.59
N VAL A 175 -20.84 5.07 -8.60
CA VAL A 175 -19.90 4.10 -9.18
C VAL A 175 -20.05 4.13 -10.70
N ALA A 176 -18.92 4.18 -11.41
CA ALA A 176 -18.90 4.00 -12.86
C ALA A 176 -17.83 2.98 -13.26
N THR A 177 -18.14 2.15 -14.24
CA THR A 177 -17.21 1.14 -14.76
C THR A 177 -16.44 1.70 -15.96
N THR A 178 -15.13 1.44 -16.02
CA THR A 178 -14.29 1.87 -17.15
C THR A 178 -14.63 1.14 -18.44
N ASP A 179 -14.60 1.87 -19.55
CA ASP A 179 -14.77 1.35 -20.91
C ASP A 179 -13.55 0.52 -21.37
N SER A 180 -13.59 0.03 -22.61
CA SER A 180 -12.48 -0.74 -23.22
C SER A 180 -11.18 0.05 -23.37
N ARG A 181 -11.20 1.37 -23.16
CA ARG A 181 -10.03 2.25 -23.15
C ARG A 181 -9.61 2.62 -21.73
N GLY A 182 -10.20 2.02 -20.71
CA GLY A 182 -9.91 2.31 -19.31
C GLY A 182 -10.50 3.63 -18.82
N VAL A 183 -11.51 4.17 -19.51
CA VAL A 183 -12.09 5.48 -19.18
C VAL A 183 -13.47 5.33 -18.56
N ALA A 184 -13.71 6.00 -17.43
CA ALA A 184 -15.04 6.20 -16.87
C ALA A 184 -15.37 7.69 -16.83
N SER A 185 -16.65 8.04 -17.00
CA SER A 185 -17.09 9.43 -16.90
C SER A 185 -18.38 9.54 -16.10
N VAL A 186 -18.42 10.50 -15.18
CA VAL A 186 -19.62 10.85 -14.39
C VAL A 186 -19.84 12.35 -14.44
N THR A 187 -21.08 12.76 -14.20
CA THR A 187 -21.41 14.18 -14.07
C THR A 187 -21.59 14.51 -12.59
N LEU A 188 -20.91 15.55 -12.12
CA LEU A 188 -21.20 16.18 -10.85
C LEU A 188 -22.19 17.31 -11.09
N GLU A 189 -23.25 17.33 -10.28
CA GLU A 189 -24.25 18.39 -10.27
C GLU A 189 -24.20 19.04 -8.89
N ALA A 190 -23.91 20.35 -8.84
CA ALA A 190 -24.03 21.13 -7.61
C ALA A 190 -25.40 21.82 -7.55
N ASP A 191 -25.94 21.95 -6.34
CA ASP A 191 -27.21 22.64 -6.12
C ASP A 191 -27.09 24.13 -6.50
N MET A 192 -28.09 24.68 -7.21
CA MET A 192 -28.13 26.10 -7.56
C MET A 192 -28.24 27.03 -6.35
N GLY A 193 -28.63 26.51 -5.19
CA GLY A 193 -28.63 27.21 -3.91
C GLY A 193 -27.26 27.26 -3.22
N GLU A 194 -26.22 26.61 -3.76
CA GLU A 194 -24.88 26.69 -3.20
C GLU A 194 -24.32 28.13 -3.29
N PRO A 195 -23.59 28.60 -2.28
CA PRO A 195 -22.94 29.90 -2.34
C PRO A 195 -21.85 29.94 -3.42
N LYS A 196 -21.82 31.03 -4.19
CA LYS A 196 -20.68 31.31 -5.08
C LYS A 196 -19.43 31.51 -4.25
N GLY A 197 -18.37 30.77 -4.55
CA GLY A 197 -17.12 30.75 -3.81
C GLY A 197 -16.92 29.50 -2.95
N SER A 198 -17.95 28.65 -2.80
CA SER A 198 -17.79 27.39 -2.08
C SER A 198 -16.84 26.42 -2.78
N TYR A 199 -16.14 25.63 -1.99
CA TYR A 199 -15.21 24.60 -2.49
C TYR A 199 -15.86 23.24 -2.38
N ILE A 200 -15.69 22.42 -3.41
CA ILE A 200 -16.17 21.03 -3.44
C ILE A 200 -14.97 20.10 -3.59
N ALA A 201 -14.83 19.17 -2.65
CA ALA A 201 -13.87 18.08 -2.68
C ALA A 201 -14.56 16.81 -3.21
N ALA A 202 -14.18 16.41 -4.42
CA ALA A 202 -14.55 15.14 -5.02
C ALA A 202 -13.46 14.10 -4.72
N VAL A 203 -13.85 12.97 -4.14
CA VAL A 203 -12.98 11.82 -3.88
C VAL A 203 -13.29 10.74 -4.89
N ILE A 204 -12.27 10.31 -5.61
CA ILE A 204 -12.33 9.25 -6.61
C ILE A 204 -11.46 8.11 -6.12
N ASP A 205 -12.02 6.90 -6.01
CA ASP A 205 -11.29 5.72 -5.55
C ASP A 205 -11.45 4.56 -6.52
N ALA A 206 -10.34 3.90 -6.85
CA ALA A 206 -10.36 2.62 -7.57
C ALA A 206 -9.08 1.84 -7.30
N LEU A 207 -9.23 0.52 -7.08
CA LEU A 207 -8.10 -0.42 -6.94
C LEU A 207 -7.08 -0.03 -5.84
N GLY A 208 -7.53 0.66 -4.79
CA GLY A 208 -6.68 1.13 -3.70
C GLY A 208 -5.90 2.42 -4.02
N GLU A 209 -6.14 3.03 -5.17
CA GLU A 209 -5.69 4.39 -5.49
C GLU A 209 -6.83 5.37 -5.23
N THR A 210 -6.54 6.41 -4.44
CA THR A 210 -7.49 7.48 -4.12
C THR A 210 -6.96 8.80 -4.66
N GLU A 211 -7.77 9.50 -5.45
CA GLU A 211 -7.50 10.85 -5.94
C GLU A 211 -8.55 11.82 -5.35
N THR A 212 -8.11 12.97 -4.84
CA THR A 212 -9.03 14.03 -4.40
C THR A 212 -8.89 15.22 -5.33
N VAL A 213 -9.99 15.61 -5.98
CA VAL A 213 -10.06 16.80 -6.83
C VAL A 213 -10.85 17.88 -6.09
N ILE A 214 -10.27 19.07 -5.99
CA ILE A 214 -10.90 20.23 -5.35
C ILE A 214 -11.18 21.26 -6.44
N PHE A 215 -12.38 21.82 -6.45
CA PHE A 215 -12.73 22.92 -7.35
C PHE A 215 -13.65 23.90 -6.64
N ARG A 216 -13.65 25.13 -7.14
CA ARG A 216 -14.40 26.26 -6.60
C ARG A 216 -15.63 26.52 -7.46
N LEU A 217 -16.75 26.86 -6.81
CA LEU A 217 -17.95 27.35 -7.46
C LEU A 217 -17.78 28.83 -7.81
N ASP A 218 -17.84 29.17 -9.09
CA ASP A 218 -17.83 30.54 -9.61
C ASP A 218 -19.19 30.93 -10.22
#